data_AF-A0A1Y1JT48-F1
#
_entry.id   AF-A0A1Y1JT48-F1
#
_cell.length_a   1.000
_cell.length_b   1.000
_cell.length_c   1.000
_cell.angle_alpha   90.00
_cell.angle_beta   90.00
_cell.angle_gamma   90.00
#
_symmetry.space_group_name_H-M   'P 1'
#
loop_
_entity.id
_entity.type
_entity.pdbx_description
1 polymer ?
#
loop_
_entity_poly.entity_id
_entity_poly.type
_entity_poly.pdbx_seq_one_letter_code
_entity_poly.pdbx_strand_id
1 'polypeptide(L)'
;MASFGSNTPNFPKLPVPKLEDTLRKYLRSLKPMVDSNEWSRAIQVVRQFQESELARKLQDYVERRRQEKENWLNEWYLCMRYLDNRLPTALCSSPGQMLPLEHFENENARLSYTARLIIAATTYKMVIDRGELPDNTKRDMSQYSKMFGACRIPHPSRDKIKFHPHSEHIIIAFRNQFFKLKLFHNSQLIGERQLLKHLHSITSQPLEPGIPIGILTTEQRDKWAQTYEELTKENEKQINDIETCLFLVCLDETSDAKVNRLTKAGMHLLHGGGSKQNGSNRWYDKTLQFVIGSDGTVGLIYEHSVCDGQPIANMVEYLNHLMLDMKCNAASIFRQTQRDEACSDVSDEGPSKLIFRLTESIRSDIREAEGNFNESVNNSDIEWFKFDSFGKDFIKSVQLSPDSFVQIAIQLSFYR
;
A
#
# COMPACT_ATOMS: atom_id res chain seq x y z
N MET A 1 8.09 -20.96 0.14
CA MET A 1 9.16 -19.94 0.21
C MET A 1 9.94 -20.04 -1.08
N ALA A 2 9.79 -19.09 -2.00
CA ALA A 2 10.63 -19.05 -3.20
C ALA A 2 12.01 -18.55 -2.77
N SER A 3 13.04 -19.39 -2.94
CA SER A 3 14.44 -19.00 -2.71
C SER A 3 14.87 -18.09 -3.85
N PHE A 4 14.96 -16.79 -3.59
CA PHE A 4 15.69 -15.87 -4.47
C PHE A 4 17.18 -16.21 -4.39
N GLY A 5 17.89 -16.00 -5.51
CA GLY A 5 19.26 -16.48 -5.76
C GLY A 5 20.26 -16.34 -4.61
N SER A 6 21.20 -17.28 -4.58
CA SER A 6 22.18 -17.64 -3.55
C SER A 6 23.19 -16.56 -3.10
N ASN A 7 22.88 -15.28 -3.21
CA ASN A 7 23.71 -14.15 -2.75
C ASN A 7 22.91 -13.21 -1.83
N THR A 8 22.17 -13.75 -0.85
CA THR A 8 21.70 -12.92 0.27
C THR A 8 22.91 -12.51 1.10
N PRO A 9 23.21 -11.19 1.23
CA PRO A 9 24.24 -10.75 2.17
C PRO A 9 23.91 -11.28 3.56
N ASN A 10 24.92 -11.80 4.26
CA ASN A 10 24.75 -12.30 5.62
C ASN A 10 24.58 -11.11 6.58
N PHE A 11 23.37 -10.55 6.64
CA PHE A 11 23.03 -9.46 7.53
C PHE A 11 23.04 -9.91 9.00
N PRO A 12 23.47 -9.06 9.94
CA PRO A 12 23.41 -9.40 11.35
C PRO A 12 21.96 -9.64 11.78
N LYS A 13 21.72 -10.73 12.52
CA LYS A 13 20.41 -10.98 13.16
C LYS A 13 20.04 -9.81 14.06
N LEU A 14 18.75 -9.47 14.10
CA LEU A 14 18.21 -8.44 15.00
C LEU A 14 18.69 -8.72 16.44
N PRO A 15 19.38 -7.76 17.10
CA PRO A 15 19.89 -7.98 18.44
C PRO A 15 18.74 -8.02 19.45
N VAL A 16 19.02 -8.63 20.60
CA VAL A 16 18.17 -8.51 21.79
C VAL A 16 18.90 -7.54 22.74
N PRO A 17 18.32 -6.35 23.03
CA PRO A 17 18.93 -5.42 23.96
C PRO A 17 18.99 -6.02 25.37
N LYS A 18 19.95 -5.56 26.18
CA LYS A 18 19.97 -5.88 27.61
C LYS A 18 18.69 -5.39 28.27
N LEU A 19 18.15 -6.19 29.19
CA LEU A 19 16.92 -5.88 29.91
C LEU A 19 17.05 -4.55 30.65
N GLU A 20 18.17 -4.33 31.35
CA GLU A 20 18.41 -3.13 32.16
C GLU A 20 18.44 -1.86 31.31
N ASP A 21 19.02 -1.94 30.11
CA ASP A 21 19.07 -0.81 29.18
C ASP A 21 17.68 -0.48 28.63
N THR A 22 16.87 -1.50 28.37
CA THR A 22 15.47 -1.33 27.94
C THR A 22 14.62 -0.71 29.03
N LEU A 23 14.70 -1.21 30.27
CA LEU A 23 13.96 -0.68 31.42
C LEU A 23 14.36 0.76 31.76
N ARG A 24 15.67 1.08 31.69
CA ARG A 24 16.15 2.45 31.88
C ARG A 24 15.61 3.40 30.81
N LYS A 25 15.62 2.98 29.54
CA LYS A 25 15.05 3.75 28.43
C LYS A 25 13.55 3.93 28.58
N TYR A 26 12.82 2.88 28.97
CA TYR A 26 11.38 2.93 29.24
C TYR A 26 11.05 3.99 30.29
N LEU A 27 11.70 3.95 31.46
CA LEU A 27 11.49 4.94 32.51
C LEU A 27 11.82 6.36 32.03
N ARG A 28 12.92 6.54 31.29
CA ARG A 28 13.26 7.86 30.73
C ARG A 28 12.19 8.39 29.77
N SER A 29 11.64 7.54 28.91
CA SER A 29 10.58 7.89 27.96
C SER A 29 9.22 8.14 28.62
N LEU A 30 8.93 7.44 29.71
CA LEU A 30 7.67 7.57 30.45
C LEU A 30 7.60 8.84 31.29
N LYS A 31 8.73 9.26 31.88
CA LYS A 31 8.81 10.39 32.82
C LYS A 31 8.07 11.67 32.39
N PRO A 32 8.18 12.17 31.14
CA PRO A 32 7.47 13.39 30.73
C PRO A 32 5.96 13.20 30.50
N MET A 33 5.43 11.96 30.53
CA MET A 33 4.04 11.63 30.18
C MET A 33 3.16 11.34 31.40
N VAL A 34 3.72 11.32 32.61
CA VAL A 34 3.03 10.84 33.81
C VAL A 34 3.19 11.78 34.99
N ASP A 35 2.26 11.72 35.94
CA ASP A 35 2.34 12.49 37.18
C ASP A 35 3.32 11.88 38.21
N SER A 36 3.50 12.54 39.35
CA SER A 36 4.45 12.10 40.39
C SER A 36 4.06 10.76 41.05
N ASN A 37 2.76 10.48 41.17
CA ASN A 37 2.25 9.24 41.77
C ASN A 37 2.39 8.08 40.79
N GLU A 38 2.04 8.28 39.52
CA GLU A 38 2.28 7.36 38.42
C GLU A 38 3.77 7.06 38.23
N TRP A 39 4.62 8.09 38.29
CA TRP A 39 6.07 7.94 38.21
C TRP A 39 6.63 7.07 39.33
N SER A 40 6.21 7.34 40.57
CA SER A 40 6.63 6.56 41.75
C SER A 40 6.21 5.09 41.63
N ARG A 41 4.97 4.85 41.17
CA ARG A 41 4.46 3.50 40.88
C ARG A 41 5.25 2.82 39.76
N ALA A 42 5.54 3.53 38.67
CA ALA A 42 6.28 2.98 37.53
C ALA A 42 7.69 2.55 37.93
N ILE A 43 8.41 3.35 38.72
CA ILE A 43 9.74 2.96 39.24
C ILE A 43 9.63 1.69 40.09
N GLN A 44 8.65 1.62 40.98
CA GLN A 44 8.46 0.45 41.83
C GLN A 44 8.17 -0.81 41.00
N VAL A 45 7.26 -0.73 40.03
CA VAL A 45 6.90 -1.84 39.14
C VAL A 45 8.11 -2.29 38.31
N VAL A 46 8.84 -1.35 37.71
CA VAL A 46 10.04 -1.67 36.92
C VAL A 46 11.10 -2.35 37.76
N ARG A 47 11.33 -1.88 39.00
CA ARG A 47 12.29 -2.49 39.91
C ARG A 47 11.86 -3.91 40.30
N GLN A 48 10.60 -4.09 40.69
CA GLN A 48 10.05 -5.41 41.02
C GLN A 48 10.16 -6.38 39.84
N PHE A 49 9.85 -5.91 38.63
CA PHE A 49 9.98 -6.72 37.42
C PHE A 49 11.44 -7.08 37.16
N GLN A 50 12.37 -6.12 37.20
CA GLN A 50 13.80 -6.35 36.97
C GLN A 50 14.40 -7.39 37.93
N GLU A 51 14.00 -7.37 39.20
CA GLU A 51 14.48 -8.31 40.23
C GLU A 51 13.80 -9.69 40.12
N SER A 52 12.65 -9.79 39.44
CA SER A 52 11.83 -11.01 39.35
C SER A 52 12.48 -12.14 38.54
N GLU A 53 12.12 -13.38 38.89
CA GLU A 53 12.47 -14.55 38.10
C GLU A 53 11.80 -14.53 36.71
N LEU A 54 10.61 -13.94 36.62
CA LEU A 54 9.86 -13.81 35.37
C LEU A 54 10.65 -13.01 34.33
N ALA A 55 11.23 -11.87 34.70
CA ALA A 55 11.99 -11.05 33.77
C ALA A 55 13.22 -11.78 33.20
N ARG A 56 13.92 -12.56 34.04
CA ARG A 56 15.01 -13.43 33.58
C ARG A 56 14.52 -14.48 32.60
N LYS A 57 13.43 -15.19 32.93
CA LYS A 57 12.81 -16.19 32.05
C LYS A 57 12.39 -15.60 30.69
N LEU A 58 11.82 -14.40 30.68
CA LEU A 58 11.40 -13.73 29.46
C LEU A 58 12.59 -13.28 28.61
N GLN A 59 13.64 -12.70 29.22
CA GLN A 59 14.85 -12.33 28.50
C GLN A 59 15.53 -13.56 27.87
N ASP A 60 15.68 -14.64 28.64
CA ASP A 60 16.25 -15.91 28.15
C ASP A 60 15.42 -16.52 27.03
N TYR A 61 14.09 -16.40 27.09
CA TYR A 61 13.20 -16.84 26.03
C TYR A 61 13.41 -16.07 24.73
N VAL A 62 13.53 -14.74 24.79
CA VAL A 62 13.77 -13.89 23.62
C VAL A 62 15.17 -14.14 23.03
N GLU A 63 16.20 -14.34 23.87
CA GLU A 63 17.54 -14.71 23.42
C GLU A 63 17.59 -16.08 22.72
N ARG A 64 16.90 -17.09 23.27
CA ARG A 64 16.75 -18.40 22.60
C ARG A 64 16.04 -18.24 21.26
N ARG A 65 14.95 -17.46 21.23
CA ARG A 65 14.23 -17.17 19.98
C ARG A 65 15.12 -16.49 18.93
N ARG A 66 16.03 -15.60 19.34
CA ARG A 66 17.05 -15.00 18.44
C ARG A 66 18.00 -16.04 17.85
N GLN A 67 18.36 -17.07 18.60
CA GLN A 67 19.19 -18.17 18.10
C GLN A 67 18.44 -19.01 17.05
N GLU A 68 17.17 -19.34 17.33
CA GLU A 68 16.32 -20.21 16.50
C GLU A 68 15.77 -19.54 15.23
N LYS A 69 15.53 -18.23 15.24
CA LYS A 69 14.89 -17.50 14.12
C LYS A 69 15.89 -16.60 13.40
N GLU A 70 15.62 -16.28 12.12
CA GLU A 70 16.38 -15.27 11.38
C GLU A 70 16.18 -13.88 11.98
N ASN A 71 14.93 -13.55 12.30
CA ASN A 71 14.53 -12.36 13.03
C ASN A 71 13.52 -12.77 14.11
N TRP A 72 13.88 -12.57 15.38
CA TRP A 72 13.06 -13.00 16.51
C TRP A 72 11.74 -12.22 16.65
N LEU A 73 11.70 -10.99 16.14
CA LEU A 73 10.58 -10.06 16.31
C LEU A 73 9.60 -10.09 15.13
N ASN A 74 10.05 -10.41 13.92
CA ASN A 74 9.26 -10.23 12.68
C ASN A 74 7.84 -10.84 12.75
N GLU A 75 7.74 -12.11 13.13
CA GLU A 75 6.44 -12.81 13.25
C GLU A 75 5.51 -12.14 14.27
N TRP A 76 6.05 -11.80 15.44
CA TRP A 76 5.27 -11.13 16.48
C TRP A 76 4.84 -9.73 16.07
N TYR A 77 5.76 -8.95 15.50
CA TYR A 77 5.47 -7.61 15.03
C TYR A 77 4.38 -7.64 13.95
N LEU A 78 4.52 -8.51 12.94
CA LEU A 78 3.54 -8.66 11.88
C LEU A 78 2.15 -9.03 12.40
N CYS A 79 2.08 -10.02 13.29
CA CYS A 79 0.82 -10.44 13.90
C CYS A 79 0.23 -9.33 14.76
N MET A 80 0.95 -8.85 15.77
CA MET A 80 0.42 -7.90 16.76
C MET A 80 0.10 -6.52 16.16
N ARG A 81 0.94 -6.03 15.24
CA ARG A 81 0.76 -4.69 14.67
C ARG A 81 -0.32 -4.64 13.60
N TYR A 82 -0.45 -5.72 12.82
CA TYR A 82 -1.28 -5.73 11.61
C TYR A 82 -2.33 -6.85 11.60
N LEU A 83 -1.92 -8.13 11.64
CA LEU A 83 -2.85 -9.24 11.34
C LEU A 83 -3.90 -9.50 12.44
N ASP A 84 -3.53 -9.25 13.69
CA ASP A 84 -4.41 -9.34 14.87
C ASP A 84 -5.22 -8.05 15.08
N ASN A 85 -4.86 -6.95 14.41
CA ASN A 85 -5.61 -5.70 14.47
C ASN A 85 -6.91 -5.84 13.67
N ARG A 86 -8.04 -5.72 14.37
CA ARG A 86 -9.39 -5.89 13.80
C ARG A 86 -10.05 -4.60 13.34
N LEU A 87 -9.38 -3.46 13.51
CA LEU A 87 -9.82 -2.20 12.89
C LEU A 87 -9.77 -2.29 11.36
N PRO A 88 -10.65 -1.57 10.64
CA PRO A 88 -10.58 -1.43 9.20
C PRO A 88 -9.16 -1.13 8.68
N THR A 89 -8.79 -1.70 7.53
CA THR A 89 -7.50 -1.36 6.91
C THR A 89 -7.54 0.02 6.28
N ALA A 90 -8.67 0.40 5.67
CA ALA A 90 -8.93 1.75 5.18
C ALA A 90 -8.89 2.76 6.35
N LEU A 91 -8.28 3.93 6.14
CA LEU A 91 -8.07 5.01 7.14
C LEU A 91 -7.19 4.65 8.35
N CYS A 92 -7.31 3.46 8.95
CA CYS A 92 -6.64 3.14 10.22
C CYS A 92 -5.26 2.48 10.04
N SER A 93 -4.98 1.86 8.88
CA SER A 93 -3.73 1.13 8.66
C SER A 93 -3.05 1.42 7.33
N SER A 94 -3.81 1.56 6.24
CA SER A 94 -3.29 1.65 4.87
C SER A 94 -2.91 3.09 4.53
N PRO A 95 -1.62 3.41 4.32
CA PRO A 95 -1.21 4.77 4.01
C PRO A 95 -1.48 5.12 2.54
N GLY A 96 -1.78 6.39 2.29
CA GLY A 96 -1.78 6.98 0.97
C GLY A 96 -0.44 7.66 0.67
N GLN A 97 0.12 7.40 -0.51
CA GLN A 97 1.31 8.09 -1.01
C GLN A 97 0.94 8.90 -2.25
N MET A 98 1.05 10.21 -2.15
CA MET A 98 0.79 11.12 -3.27
C MET A 98 2.01 11.17 -4.21
N LEU A 99 1.74 11.16 -5.51
CA LEU A 99 2.70 11.46 -6.57
C LEU A 99 2.56 12.94 -6.98
N PRO A 100 3.52 13.51 -7.76
CA PRO A 100 3.33 14.83 -8.34
C PRO A 100 1.97 14.93 -9.04
N LEU A 101 1.20 15.98 -8.72
CA LEU A 101 -0.10 16.19 -9.33
C LEU A 101 0.07 16.46 -10.83
N GLU A 102 -0.73 15.78 -11.65
CA GLU A 102 -0.71 15.94 -13.09
C GLU A 102 -1.75 16.98 -13.54
N HIS A 103 -1.69 17.36 -14.81
CA HIS A 103 -2.74 18.12 -15.48
C HIS A 103 -3.08 17.39 -16.78
N PHE A 104 -4.23 16.71 -16.79
CA PHE A 104 -4.70 15.99 -17.97
C PHE A 104 -5.58 16.90 -18.82
N GLU A 105 -5.15 17.19 -20.04
CA GLU A 105 -5.93 18.00 -20.98
C GLU A 105 -7.26 17.33 -21.38
N ASN A 106 -7.26 15.99 -21.42
CA ASN A 106 -8.41 15.17 -21.78
C ASN A 106 -8.21 13.74 -21.27
N GLU A 107 -9.25 12.92 -21.44
CA GLU A 107 -9.26 11.52 -21.02
C GLU A 107 -8.15 10.70 -21.68
N ASN A 108 -7.83 10.95 -22.95
CA ASN A 108 -6.76 10.22 -23.64
C ASN A 108 -5.38 10.50 -23.04
N ALA A 109 -5.13 11.73 -22.59
CA ALA A 109 -3.91 12.09 -21.87
C ALA A 109 -3.81 11.34 -20.52
N ARG A 110 -4.93 11.25 -19.78
CA ARG A 110 -5.02 10.45 -18.55
C ARG A 110 -4.73 8.99 -18.81
N LEU A 111 -5.35 8.38 -19.82
CA LEU A 111 -5.16 6.95 -20.12
C LEU A 111 -3.75 6.65 -20.64
N SER A 112 -3.14 7.57 -21.38
CA SER A 112 -1.74 7.45 -21.79
C SER A 112 -0.78 7.54 -20.59
N TYR A 113 -1.07 8.42 -19.63
CA TYR A 113 -0.35 8.44 -18.35
C TYR A 113 -0.50 7.11 -17.60
N THR A 114 -1.74 6.59 -17.49
CA THR A 114 -2.02 5.30 -16.86
C THR A 114 -1.26 4.15 -17.52
N ALA A 115 -1.24 4.08 -18.85
CA ALA A 115 -0.51 3.06 -19.59
C ALA A 115 0.99 3.08 -19.27
N ARG A 116 1.61 4.27 -19.26
CA ARG A 116 3.01 4.44 -18.87
C ARG A 116 3.27 4.06 -17.42
N LEU A 117 2.38 4.41 -16.49
CA LEU A 117 2.48 4.02 -15.09
C LEU A 117 2.43 2.49 -14.93
N ILE A 118 1.53 1.81 -15.63
CA ILE A 118 1.44 0.34 -15.63
C ILE A 118 2.74 -0.29 -16.15
N ILE A 119 3.27 0.22 -17.27
CA ILE A 119 4.55 -0.25 -17.82
C ILE A 119 5.67 -0.03 -16.82
N ALA A 120 5.76 1.16 -16.23
CA ALA A 120 6.80 1.49 -15.26
C ALA A 120 6.73 0.58 -14.02
N ALA A 121 5.55 0.36 -13.46
CA ALA A 121 5.32 -0.50 -12.30
C ALA A 121 5.69 -1.96 -12.59
N THR A 122 5.31 -2.43 -13.77
CA THR A 122 5.62 -3.81 -14.21
C THR A 122 7.11 -3.97 -14.51
N THR A 123 7.73 -2.97 -15.13
CA THR A 123 9.18 -2.94 -15.35
C THR A 123 9.93 -2.98 -14.03
N TYR A 124 9.50 -2.21 -13.02
CA TYR A 124 10.08 -2.23 -11.69
C TYR A 124 9.95 -3.61 -11.01
N LYS A 125 8.79 -4.26 -11.13
CA LYS A 125 8.61 -5.64 -10.68
C LYS A 125 9.58 -6.60 -11.38
N MET A 126 9.77 -6.48 -12.69
CA MET A 126 10.73 -7.32 -13.41
C MET A 126 12.18 -7.09 -12.95
N VAL A 127 12.56 -5.85 -12.61
CA VAL A 127 13.87 -5.52 -12.00
C VAL A 127 14.02 -6.20 -10.63
N ILE A 128 12.97 -6.19 -9.80
CA ILE A 128 12.94 -6.91 -8.52
C ILE A 128 13.12 -8.41 -8.74
N ASP A 129 12.38 -9.01 -9.66
CA ASP A 129 12.42 -10.45 -9.93
C ASP A 129 13.79 -10.92 -10.43
N ARG A 130 14.48 -10.07 -11.20
CA ARG A 130 15.86 -10.34 -11.65
C ARG A 130 16.93 -10.03 -10.60
N GLY A 131 16.56 -9.45 -9.46
CA GLY A 131 17.50 -9.07 -8.39
C GLY A 131 18.39 -7.88 -8.76
N GLU A 132 17.94 -7.02 -9.66
CA GLU A 132 18.71 -5.91 -10.27
C GLU A 132 18.55 -4.58 -9.52
N LEU A 133 18.01 -4.58 -8.29
CA LEU A 133 17.87 -3.34 -7.51
C LEU A 133 19.25 -2.78 -7.10
N PRO A 134 19.48 -1.45 -7.23
CA PRO A 134 20.82 -0.85 -7.14
C PRO A 134 21.49 -0.84 -5.75
N ASP A 135 20.77 -1.11 -4.65
CA ASP A 135 21.33 -1.12 -3.27
C ASP A 135 20.97 -2.40 -2.51
N ASN A 136 21.38 -3.55 -3.04
CA ASN A 136 21.12 -4.86 -2.43
C ASN A 136 22.16 -5.30 -1.37
N THR A 137 23.20 -4.50 -1.10
CA THR A 137 24.35 -4.92 -0.26
C THR A 137 24.30 -4.44 1.18
N LYS A 138 23.54 -3.38 1.49
CA LYS A 138 23.56 -2.72 2.82
C LYS A 138 22.26 -2.81 3.60
N ARG A 139 21.17 -3.27 2.98
CA ARG A 139 19.82 -3.30 3.58
C ARG A 139 19.11 -4.58 3.21
N ASP A 140 18.21 -5.03 4.09
CA ASP A 140 17.32 -6.14 3.77
C ASP A 140 16.36 -5.74 2.64
N MET A 141 16.36 -6.54 1.57
CA MET A 141 15.54 -6.33 0.38
C MET A 141 14.27 -7.19 0.39
N SER A 142 14.01 -7.94 1.47
CA SER A 142 12.90 -8.89 1.55
C SER A 142 11.50 -8.27 1.40
N GLN A 143 11.35 -6.96 1.65
CA GLN A 143 10.09 -6.26 1.48
C GLN A 143 9.74 -6.00 0.00
N TYR A 144 10.74 -5.77 -0.86
CA TYR A 144 10.51 -5.43 -2.27
C TYR A 144 9.89 -6.59 -3.05
N SER A 145 10.37 -7.81 -2.79
CA SER A 145 9.83 -9.00 -3.47
C SER A 145 8.36 -9.23 -3.14
N LYS A 146 7.90 -8.81 -1.96
CA LYS A 146 6.51 -9.01 -1.50
C LYS A 146 5.54 -7.93 -1.96
N MET A 147 6.03 -6.82 -2.51
CA MET A 147 5.22 -5.65 -2.82
C MET A 147 4.15 -5.92 -3.91
N PHE A 148 4.49 -6.72 -4.91
CA PHE A 148 3.63 -7.04 -6.05
C PHE A 148 3.02 -8.44 -5.93
N GLY A 149 1.75 -8.61 -6.23
CA GLY A 149 1.11 -9.94 -6.14
C GLY A 149 0.77 -10.35 -4.70
N ALA A 150 0.88 -9.43 -3.73
CA ALA A 150 0.42 -9.67 -2.37
C ALA A 150 -1.01 -9.18 -2.13
N CYS A 151 -1.72 -9.87 -1.26
CA CYS A 151 -3.05 -9.51 -0.81
C CYS A 151 -3.25 -9.94 0.64
N ARG A 152 -3.82 -9.07 1.46
CA ARG A 152 -4.25 -9.41 2.81
C ARG A 152 -5.61 -10.10 2.73
N ILE A 153 -5.73 -11.26 3.36
CA ILE A 153 -6.94 -12.09 3.34
C ILE A 153 -7.62 -11.97 4.70
N PRO A 154 -8.87 -11.50 4.75
CA PRO A 154 -9.59 -11.41 6.01
C PRO A 154 -9.85 -12.82 6.55
N HIS A 155 -9.68 -13.00 7.85
CA HIS A 155 -9.93 -14.29 8.49
C HIS A 155 -10.32 -14.05 9.96
N PRO A 156 -11.19 -14.89 10.56
CA PRO A 156 -11.60 -14.72 11.94
C PRO A 156 -10.40 -14.60 12.90
N SER A 157 -10.45 -13.58 13.76
CA SER A 157 -9.46 -13.24 14.81
C SER A 157 -8.05 -12.84 14.34
N ARG A 158 -7.59 -13.33 13.18
CA ARG A 158 -6.26 -13.05 12.63
C ARG A 158 -6.27 -13.17 11.12
N ASP A 159 -5.98 -12.08 10.43
CA ASP A 159 -5.86 -12.05 8.97
C ASP A 159 -4.62 -12.81 8.48
N LYS A 160 -4.57 -13.10 7.18
CA LYS A 160 -3.44 -13.77 6.53
C LYS A 160 -2.91 -12.91 5.39
N ILE A 161 -1.69 -13.18 4.94
CA ILE A 161 -1.14 -12.58 3.71
C ILE A 161 -0.92 -13.72 2.71
N LYS A 162 -1.45 -13.56 1.50
CA LYS A 162 -1.12 -14.41 0.36
C LYS A 162 -0.23 -13.64 -0.60
N PHE A 163 0.68 -14.36 -1.25
CA PHE A 163 1.67 -13.81 -2.14
C PHE A 163 1.79 -14.65 -3.41
N HIS A 164 1.66 -13.99 -4.56
CA HIS A 164 1.59 -14.58 -5.90
C HIS A 164 2.66 -13.95 -6.82
N PRO A 165 3.95 -14.32 -6.66
CA PRO A 165 5.07 -13.66 -7.35
C PRO A 165 5.05 -13.80 -8.87
N HIS A 166 4.41 -14.87 -9.37
CA HIS A 166 4.37 -15.24 -10.79
C HIS A 166 3.08 -14.77 -11.49
N SER A 167 2.33 -13.86 -10.88
CA SER A 167 1.14 -13.31 -11.52
C SER A 167 1.50 -12.49 -12.77
N GLU A 168 0.66 -12.59 -13.80
CA GLU A 168 0.85 -11.92 -15.09
C GLU A 168 -0.27 -10.92 -15.41
N HIS A 169 -1.16 -10.65 -14.46
CA HIS A 169 -2.31 -9.76 -14.67
C HIS A 169 -2.43 -8.70 -13.59
N ILE A 170 -3.14 -7.63 -13.94
CA ILE A 170 -3.59 -6.59 -13.03
C ILE A 170 -5.11 -6.53 -13.01
N ILE A 171 -5.66 -5.80 -12.04
CA ILE A 171 -7.06 -5.43 -12.03
C ILE A 171 -7.17 -3.91 -12.25
N ILE A 172 -8.03 -3.51 -13.18
CA ILE A 172 -8.46 -2.12 -13.35
C ILE A 172 -9.81 -1.95 -12.65
N ALA A 173 -9.91 -0.96 -11.76
CA ALA A 173 -11.16 -0.53 -11.13
C ALA A 173 -11.62 0.78 -11.80
N PHE A 174 -12.82 0.76 -12.39
CA PHE A 174 -13.44 1.94 -12.99
C PHE A 174 -14.92 1.95 -12.66
N ARG A 175 -15.38 3.02 -11.99
CA ARG A 175 -16.78 3.18 -11.53
C ARG A 175 -17.30 1.95 -10.78
N ASN A 176 -16.54 1.46 -9.80
CA ASN A 176 -16.86 0.27 -8.99
C ASN A 176 -16.90 -1.06 -9.76
N GLN A 177 -16.45 -1.07 -11.01
CA GLN A 177 -16.33 -2.30 -11.80
C GLN A 177 -14.87 -2.71 -11.90
N PHE A 178 -14.61 -4.01 -11.73
CA PHE A 178 -13.29 -4.58 -11.80
C PHE A 178 -13.09 -5.33 -13.12
N PHE A 179 -11.92 -5.14 -13.74
CA PHE A 179 -11.54 -5.76 -15.01
C PHE A 179 -10.18 -6.41 -14.87
N LYS A 180 -10.07 -7.70 -15.19
CA LYS A 180 -8.81 -8.39 -15.29
C LYS A 180 -8.15 -8.10 -16.64
N LEU A 181 -6.90 -7.67 -16.57
CA LEU A 181 -6.08 -7.36 -17.73
C LEU A 181 -4.75 -8.09 -17.63
N LYS A 182 -4.48 -8.98 -18.59
CA LYS A 182 -3.20 -9.68 -18.70
C LYS A 182 -2.15 -8.72 -19.26
N LEU A 183 -0.97 -8.67 -18.64
CA LEU A 183 0.14 -7.79 -19.03
C LEU A 183 1.20 -8.50 -19.87
N PHE A 184 1.24 -9.83 -19.85
CA PHE A 184 2.27 -10.60 -20.54
C PHE A 184 1.68 -11.43 -21.67
N HIS A 185 2.35 -11.37 -22.82
CA HIS A 185 2.11 -12.23 -23.97
C HIS A 185 3.43 -12.90 -24.36
N ASN A 186 3.47 -14.25 -24.39
CA ASN A 186 4.71 -15.01 -24.61
C ASN A 186 5.90 -14.53 -23.75
N SER A 187 5.64 -14.26 -22.47
CA SER A 187 6.63 -13.73 -21.50
C SER A 187 7.18 -12.33 -21.80
N GLN A 188 6.60 -11.62 -22.77
CA GLN A 188 6.90 -10.21 -23.06
C GLN A 188 5.78 -9.30 -22.53
N LEU A 189 6.17 -8.15 -21.99
CA LEU A 189 5.25 -7.12 -21.52
C LEU A 189 4.55 -6.45 -22.72
N ILE A 190 3.23 -6.29 -22.65
CA ILE A 190 2.47 -5.58 -23.68
C ILE A 190 2.86 -4.09 -23.75
N GLY A 191 2.89 -3.54 -24.97
CA GLY A 191 3.31 -2.16 -25.20
C GLY A 191 2.26 -1.09 -24.88
N GLU A 192 2.68 0.18 -24.81
CA GLU A 192 1.84 1.34 -24.44
C GLU A 192 0.60 1.46 -25.34
N ARG A 193 0.74 1.25 -26.66
CA ARG A 193 -0.38 1.33 -27.61
C ARG A 193 -1.46 0.28 -27.33
N GLN A 194 -1.07 -0.94 -26.99
CA GLN A 194 -2.01 -2.02 -26.68
C GLN A 194 -2.70 -1.76 -25.35
N LEU A 195 -1.95 -1.37 -24.32
CA LEU A 195 -2.51 -0.94 -23.02
C LEU A 195 -3.50 0.20 -23.19
N LEU A 196 -3.16 1.21 -24.00
CA LEU A 196 -4.04 2.34 -24.27
C LEU A 196 -5.36 1.89 -24.93
N LYS A 197 -5.29 0.97 -25.91
CA LYS A 197 -6.48 0.37 -26.54
C LYS A 197 -7.35 -0.35 -25.50
N HIS A 198 -6.75 -1.15 -24.61
CA HIS A 198 -7.48 -1.85 -23.55
C HIS A 198 -8.11 -0.88 -22.55
N LEU A 199 -7.39 0.16 -22.13
CA LEU A 199 -7.92 1.20 -21.24
C LEU A 199 -9.09 1.94 -21.88
N HIS A 200 -8.98 2.34 -23.15
CA HIS A 200 -10.10 2.91 -23.90
C HIS A 200 -11.30 1.97 -23.96
N SER A 201 -11.09 0.67 -24.16
CA SER A 201 -12.19 -0.30 -24.20
C SER A 201 -12.94 -0.44 -22.88
N ILE A 202 -12.27 -0.16 -21.75
CA ILE A 202 -12.87 -0.13 -20.41
C ILE A 202 -13.66 1.17 -20.21
N THR A 203 -13.10 2.33 -20.59
CA THR A 203 -13.70 3.64 -20.30
C THR A 203 -14.76 4.09 -21.31
N SER A 204 -14.71 3.59 -22.54
CA SER A 204 -15.61 4.02 -23.63
C SER A 204 -17.02 3.41 -23.54
N GLN A 205 -17.23 2.41 -22.69
CA GLN A 205 -18.55 1.83 -22.49
C GLN A 205 -19.39 2.78 -21.63
N PRO A 206 -20.67 3.07 -21.98
CA PRO A 206 -21.58 3.80 -21.11
C PRO A 206 -21.91 2.90 -19.91
N LEU A 207 -21.01 2.92 -18.93
CA LEU A 207 -21.12 2.13 -17.72
C LEU A 207 -21.81 2.98 -16.67
N GLU A 208 -23.05 2.59 -16.37
CA GLU A 208 -23.63 2.88 -15.05
C GLU A 208 -22.65 2.41 -13.97
N PRO A 209 -22.55 3.11 -12.84
CA PRO A 209 -21.73 2.66 -11.73
C PRO A 209 -22.03 1.20 -11.37
N GLY A 210 -20.98 0.39 -11.28
CA GLY A 210 -21.07 -0.99 -10.84
C GLY A 210 -21.53 -1.09 -9.40
N ILE A 211 -21.86 -2.32 -9.00
CA ILE A 211 -22.14 -2.63 -7.59
C ILE A 211 -20.89 -2.31 -6.77
N PRO A 212 -20.96 -1.49 -5.70
CA PRO A 212 -19.80 -1.06 -4.92
C PRO A 212 -19.20 -2.17 -4.05
N ILE A 213 -18.90 -3.35 -4.61
CA ILE A 213 -18.42 -4.52 -3.87
C ILE A 213 -17.10 -4.25 -3.13
N GLY A 214 -16.27 -3.35 -3.65
CA GLY A 214 -15.02 -2.93 -3.02
C GLY A 214 -15.20 -2.30 -1.64
N ILE A 215 -16.37 -1.71 -1.35
CA ILE A 215 -16.66 -1.09 -0.05
C ILE A 215 -16.64 -2.11 1.09
N LEU A 216 -16.92 -3.39 0.82
CA LEU A 216 -16.86 -4.42 1.86
C LEU A 216 -15.45 -4.56 2.45
N THR A 217 -14.40 -4.18 1.71
CA THR A 217 -13.02 -4.22 2.21
C THR A 217 -12.68 -3.10 3.21
N THR A 218 -13.59 -2.13 3.42
CA THR A 218 -13.43 -1.06 4.43
C THR A 218 -14.03 -1.44 5.79
N GLU A 219 -14.63 -2.62 5.91
CA GLU A 219 -15.26 -3.04 7.15
C GLU A 219 -14.27 -3.44 8.25
N GLN A 220 -14.81 -3.53 9.46
CA GLN A 220 -14.14 -4.17 10.60
C GLN A 220 -13.73 -5.59 10.19
N ARG A 221 -12.51 -6.03 10.52
CA ARG A 221 -11.88 -7.18 9.87
C ARG A 221 -12.59 -8.51 10.11
N ASP A 222 -13.23 -8.71 11.26
CA ASP A 222 -14.04 -9.90 11.55
C ASP A 222 -15.38 -9.87 10.80
N LYS A 223 -16.03 -8.71 10.69
CA LYS A 223 -17.23 -8.55 9.86
C LYS A 223 -16.89 -8.81 8.40
N TRP A 224 -15.81 -8.20 7.90
CA TRP A 224 -15.33 -8.46 6.54
C TRP A 224 -14.98 -9.92 6.31
N ALA A 225 -14.34 -10.61 7.28
CA ALA A 225 -14.03 -12.03 7.15
C ALA A 225 -15.28 -12.90 6.95
N GLN A 226 -16.38 -12.59 7.66
CA GLN A 226 -17.65 -13.30 7.50
C GLN A 226 -18.26 -13.08 6.11
N THR A 227 -18.38 -11.81 5.69
CA THR A 227 -18.95 -11.47 4.38
C THR A 227 -18.05 -11.98 3.23
N TYR A 228 -16.73 -11.94 3.39
CA TYR A 228 -15.77 -12.46 2.42
C TYR A 228 -15.93 -13.97 2.21
N GLU A 229 -16.16 -14.75 3.27
CA GLU A 229 -16.43 -16.19 3.15
C GLU A 229 -17.73 -16.45 2.38
N GLU A 230 -18.80 -15.70 2.65
CA GLU A 230 -20.06 -15.81 1.91
C GLU A 230 -19.88 -15.41 0.44
N LEU A 231 -19.22 -14.28 0.18
CA LEU A 231 -18.97 -13.75 -1.16
C LEU A 231 -18.16 -14.73 -2.01
N THR A 232 -17.17 -15.39 -1.42
CA THR A 232 -16.26 -16.31 -2.14
C THR A 232 -17.00 -17.56 -2.65
N LYS A 233 -18.05 -18.04 -1.97
CA LYS A 233 -18.79 -19.25 -2.36
C LYS A 233 -19.36 -19.20 -3.79
N GLU A 234 -19.83 -18.03 -4.22
CA GLU A 234 -20.41 -17.81 -5.55
C GLU A 234 -19.47 -17.05 -6.52
N ASN A 235 -18.33 -16.57 -6.02
CA ASN A 235 -17.42 -15.65 -6.74
C ASN A 235 -15.94 -16.03 -6.62
N GLU A 236 -15.62 -17.30 -6.40
CA GLU A 236 -14.26 -17.80 -6.17
C GLU A 236 -13.27 -17.31 -7.23
N LYS A 237 -13.66 -17.37 -8.52
CA LYS A 237 -12.81 -16.92 -9.63
C LYS A 237 -12.48 -15.43 -9.55
N GLN A 238 -13.49 -14.59 -9.30
CA GLN A 238 -13.37 -13.13 -9.25
C GLN A 238 -12.50 -12.71 -8.07
N ILE A 239 -12.72 -13.33 -6.91
CA ILE A 239 -11.93 -13.12 -5.70
C ILE A 239 -10.48 -13.56 -5.93
N ASN A 240 -10.27 -14.75 -6.50
CA ASN A 240 -8.94 -15.22 -6.86
C ASN A 240 -8.23 -14.29 -7.86
N ASP A 241 -8.94 -13.78 -8.87
CA ASP A 241 -8.37 -12.83 -9.83
C ASP A 241 -7.91 -11.52 -9.16
N ILE A 242 -8.65 -11.01 -8.15
CA ILE A 242 -8.24 -9.84 -7.37
C ILE A 242 -7.06 -10.16 -6.45
N GLU A 243 -7.13 -11.26 -5.69
CA GLU A 243 -6.06 -11.66 -4.77
C GLU A 243 -4.72 -11.84 -5.47
N THR A 244 -4.75 -12.50 -6.62
CA THR A 244 -3.56 -12.91 -7.35
C THR A 244 -2.99 -11.81 -8.24
N CYS A 245 -3.71 -10.72 -8.54
CA CYS A 245 -3.20 -9.69 -9.45
C CYS A 245 -1.92 -9.02 -8.93
N LEU A 246 -1.06 -8.50 -9.82
CA LEU A 246 0.18 -7.84 -9.42
C LEU A 246 -0.10 -6.57 -8.59
N PHE A 247 -1.04 -5.75 -9.04
CA PHE A 247 -1.51 -4.54 -8.39
C PHE A 247 -2.89 -4.15 -8.97
N LEU A 248 -3.58 -3.25 -8.26
CA LEU A 248 -4.82 -2.64 -8.71
C LEU A 248 -4.53 -1.27 -9.34
N VAL A 249 -5.32 -0.86 -10.34
CA VAL A 249 -5.29 0.48 -10.91
C VAL A 249 -6.70 1.07 -10.85
N CYS A 250 -6.89 2.12 -10.07
CA CYS A 250 -8.15 2.81 -9.89
C CYS A 250 -8.22 4.02 -10.83
N LEU A 251 -9.09 3.96 -11.82
CA LEU A 251 -9.45 5.09 -12.67
C LEU A 251 -10.60 5.83 -12.00
N ASP A 252 -10.29 6.96 -11.40
CA ASP A 252 -11.21 7.66 -10.51
C ASP A 252 -11.83 8.89 -11.15
N GLU A 253 -13.03 9.20 -10.69
CA GLU A 253 -13.72 10.44 -11.03
C GLU A 253 -13.29 11.57 -10.08
N THR A 254 -13.56 12.80 -10.47
CA THR A 254 -13.16 13.99 -9.72
C THR A 254 -13.82 14.00 -8.35
N SER A 255 -13.05 14.35 -7.31
CA SER A 255 -13.62 14.54 -5.98
C SER A 255 -14.44 15.84 -5.91
N ASP A 256 -15.52 15.85 -5.11
CA ASP A 256 -16.35 17.03 -4.87
C ASP A 256 -15.88 17.91 -3.69
N ALA A 257 -14.80 17.53 -3.01
CA ALA A 257 -14.35 18.24 -1.81
C ALA A 257 -13.96 19.69 -2.13
N LYS A 258 -14.43 20.62 -1.27
CA LYS A 258 -14.21 22.08 -1.38
C LYS A 258 -13.06 22.54 -0.48
N VAL A 259 -11.88 21.97 -0.68
CA VAL A 259 -10.65 22.27 0.06
C VAL A 259 -9.51 22.57 -0.92
N ASN A 260 -8.34 22.97 -0.40
CA ASN A 260 -7.18 23.19 -1.27
C ASN A 260 -6.80 21.89 -2.02
N ARG A 261 -6.16 22.04 -3.18
CA ARG A 261 -5.87 20.94 -4.10
C ARG A 261 -5.07 19.79 -3.47
N LEU A 262 -4.11 20.10 -2.60
CA LEU A 262 -3.24 19.09 -1.98
C LEU A 262 -3.98 18.32 -0.88
N THR A 263 -4.77 19.01 -0.05
CA THR A 263 -5.65 18.35 0.93
C THR A 263 -6.65 17.44 0.22
N LYS A 264 -7.25 17.94 -0.87
CA LYS A 264 -8.19 17.16 -1.68
C LYS A 264 -7.56 15.88 -2.23
N ALA A 265 -6.35 15.98 -2.78
CA ALA A 265 -5.60 14.82 -3.25
C ALA A 265 -5.25 13.84 -2.11
N GLY A 266 -4.86 14.34 -0.94
CA GLY A 266 -4.60 13.52 0.24
C GLY A 266 -5.83 12.72 0.70
N MET A 267 -6.98 13.38 0.82
CA MET A 267 -8.27 12.75 1.16
C MET A 267 -8.70 11.73 0.09
N HIS A 268 -8.57 12.08 -1.19
CA HIS A 268 -8.90 11.20 -2.32
C HIS A 268 -8.06 9.93 -2.26
N LEU A 269 -6.75 10.04 -2.02
CA LEU A 269 -5.89 8.87 -1.90
C LEU A 269 -6.20 8.08 -0.64
N LEU A 270 -6.45 8.71 0.51
CA LEU A 270 -6.61 7.96 1.75
C LEU A 270 -7.94 7.17 1.80
N HIS A 271 -9.03 7.73 1.29
CA HIS A 271 -10.37 7.16 1.45
C HIS A 271 -11.34 7.40 0.28
N GLY A 272 -10.90 8.02 -0.83
CA GLY A 272 -11.70 8.16 -2.05
C GLY A 272 -12.95 9.05 -1.92
N GLY A 273 -13.12 9.79 -0.83
CA GLY A 273 -14.26 10.70 -0.63
C GLY A 273 -15.58 10.03 -0.21
N GLY A 274 -15.56 8.79 0.27
CA GLY A 274 -16.75 8.07 0.76
C GLY A 274 -17.41 7.17 -0.29
N SER A 275 -18.50 6.49 0.09
CA SER A 275 -19.09 5.42 -0.72
C SER A 275 -19.74 5.89 -2.02
N LYS A 276 -20.20 7.15 -2.05
CA LYS A 276 -20.83 7.78 -3.23
C LYS A 276 -19.84 8.40 -4.21
N GLN A 277 -18.57 8.48 -3.84
CA GLN A 277 -17.48 8.93 -4.71
C GLN A 277 -16.61 7.71 -5.08
N ASN A 278 -15.31 7.77 -4.85
CA ASN A 278 -14.35 6.75 -5.26
C ASN A 278 -14.00 5.76 -4.16
N GLY A 279 -14.59 5.88 -2.96
CA GLY A 279 -14.29 5.01 -1.82
C GLY A 279 -14.52 3.53 -2.09
N SER A 280 -15.50 3.22 -2.94
CA SER A 280 -15.88 1.87 -3.37
C SER A 280 -15.10 1.39 -4.60
N ASN A 281 -14.38 2.29 -5.30
CA ASN A 281 -13.58 1.98 -6.49
C ASN A 281 -12.17 1.48 -6.08
N ARG A 282 -12.14 0.59 -5.09
CA ARG A 282 -10.95 0.13 -4.36
C ARG A 282 -11.08 -1.32 -3.95
N TRP A 283 -9.96 -1.91 -3.56
CA TRP A 283 -9.90 -3.17 -2.81
C TRP A 283 -8.81 -3.04 -1.74
N TYR A 284 -9.16 -2.58 -0.54
CA TYR A 284 -8.20 -2.16 0.50
C TYR A 284 -7.34 -3.29 1.07
N ASP A 285 -7.68 -4.53 0.76
CA ASP A 285 -6.87 -5.71 1.05
C ASP A 285 -5.68 -5.87 0.09
N LYS A 286 -5.75 -5.24 -1.10
CA LYS A 286 -4.70 -5.35 -2.10
C LYS A 286 -3.51 -4.49 -1.71
N THR A 287 -2.33 -5.11 -1.71
CA THR A 287 -1.09 -4.47 -1.24
C THR A 287 -0.72 -3.22 -2.01
N LEU A 288 -0.93 -3.18 -3.32
CA LEU A 288 -0.67 -1.99 -4.13
C LEU A 288 -1.89 -1.62 -4.95
N GLN A 289 -2.33 -0.38 -4.81
CA GLN A 289 -3.41 0.21 -5.60
C GLN A 289 -2.97 1.58 -6.12
N PHE A 290 -2.72 1.71 -7.42
CA PHE A 290 -2.45 3.01 -8.04
C PHE A 290 -3.75 3.75 -8.30
N VAL A 291 -3.82 5.03 -7.96
CA VAL A 291 -5.02 5.86 -8.13
C VAL A 291 -4.72 6.96 -9.14
N ILE A 292 -5.55 7.08 -10.18
CA ILE A 292 -5.46 8.08 -11.23
C ILE A 292 -6.81 8.78 -11.35
N GLY A 293 -6.95 9.94 -10.72
CA GLY A 293 -8.12 10.80 -10.79
C GLY A 293 -8.19 11.61 -12.09
N SER A 294 -9.40 11.87 -12.59
CA SER A 294 -9.63 12.78 -13.72
C SER A 294 -9.17 14.22 -13.47
N ASP A 295 -9.04 14.63 -12.20
CA ASP A 295 -8.59 15.97 -11.79
C ASP A 295 -7.06 16.12 -11.69
N GLY A 296 -6.32 15.08 -12.08
CA GLY A 296 -4.87 15.05 -12.00
C GLY A 296 -4.32 14.60 -10.64
N THR A 297 -5.19 14.19 -9.71
CA THR A 297 -4.75 13.48 -8.50
C THR A 297 -4.15 12.14 -8.89
N VAL A 298 -2.87 11.95 -8.61
CA VAL A 298 -2.18 10.68 -8.82
C VAL A 298 -1.48 10.26 -7.54
N GLY A 299 -1.56 8.98 -7.23
CA GLY A 299 -0.92 8.42 -6.06
C GLY A 299 -1.08 6.91 -6.00
N LEU A 300 -0.84 6.38 -4.82
CA LEU A 300 -1.14 5.00 -4.49
C LEU A 300 -1.64 4.87 -3.06
N ILE A 301 -2.31 3.76 -2.79
CA ILE A 301 -2.63 3.26 -1.46
C ILE A 301 -1.93 1.91 -1.34
N TYR A 302 -1.37 1.64 -0.16
CA TYR A 302 -0.77 0.34 0.09
C TYR A 302 -1.19 -0.28 1.42
N GLU A 303 -1.35 -1.60 1.42
CA GLU A 303 -1.63 -2.37 2.63
C GLU A 303 -0.34 -2.57 3.42
N HIS A 304 -0.31 -2.06 4.65
CA HIS A 304 0.92 -1.81 5.40
C HIS A 304 1.58 -3.08 5.95
N SER A 305 0.86 -4.20 6.05
CA SER A 305 1.41 -5.44 6.63
C SER A 305 2.51 -6.07 5.77
N VAL A 306 2.58 -5.69 4.49
CA VAL A 306 3.51 -6.29 3.52
C VAL A 306 4.80 -5.47 3.35
N CYS A 307 4.70 -4.14 3.35
CA CYS A 307 5.84 -3.26 3.09
C CYS A 307 5.70 -1.91 3.82
N ASP A 308 6.84 -1.36 4.21
CA ASP A 308 6.94 -0.05 4.85
C ASP A 308 7.04 1.08 3.80
N GLY A 309 6.98 2.33 4.27
CA GLY A 309 7.02 3.50 3.40
C GLY A 309 8.30 3.66 2.58
N GLN A 310 9.46 3.18 3.06
CA GLN A 310 10.73 3.39 2.34
C GLN A 310 10.81 2.60 1.01
N PRO A 311 10.51 1.29 0.95
CA PRO A 311 10.38 0.59 -0.32
C PRO A 311 9.38 1.24 -1.29
N ILE A 312 8.24 1.71 -0.77
CA ILE A 312 7.22 2.41 -1.56
C ILE A 312 7.78 3.72 -2.14
N ALA A 313 8.48 4.53 -1.34
CA ALA A 313 9.10 5.77 -1.81
C ALA A 313 10.14 5.52 -2.91
N ASN A 314 10.97 4.49 -2.75
CA ASN A 314 11.96 4.09 -3.76
C ASN A 314 11.31 3.62 -5.06
N MET A 315 10.19 2.88 -4.97
CA MET A 315 9.40 2.52 -6.15
C MET A 315 8.89 3.79 -6.83
N VAL A 316 8.21 4.68 -6.10
CA VAL A 316 7.63 5.90 -6.66
C VAL A 316 8.68 6.77 -7.36
N GLU A 317 9.87 6.92 -6.78
CA GLU A 317 11.00 7.61 -7.42
C GLU A 317 11.41 6.94 -8.74
N TYR A 318 11.57 5.62 -8.74
CA TYR A 318 11.87 4.86 -9.96
C TYR A 318 10.79 5.04 -11.05
N LEU A 319 9.50 4.93 -10.67
CA LEU A 319 8.39 5.11 -11.60
C LEU A 319 8.40 6.50 -12.22
N ASN A 320 8.60 7.53 -11.40
CA ASN A 320 8.66 8.92 -11.87
C ASN A 320 9.78 9.13 -12.89
N HIS A 321 10.99 8.63 -12.61
CA HIS A 321 12.11 8.72 -13.55
C HIS A 321 11.81 8.00 -14.87
N LEU A 322 11.35 6.75 -14.81
CA LEU A 322 11.06 5.96 -16.00
C LEU A 322 9.91 6.57 -16.83
N MET A 323 8.88 7.12 -16.18
CA MET A 323 7.79 7.81 -16.88
C MET A 323 8.24 9.11 -17.55
N LEU A 324 9.12 9.90 -16.92
CA LEU A 324 9.71 11.09 -17.52
C LEU A 324 10.56 10.72 -18.74
N ASP A 325 11.38 9.67 -18.62
CA ASP A 325 12.17 9.16 -19.74
C ASP A 325 11.27 8.70 -20.88
N MET A 326 10.19 7.95 -20.61
CA MET A 326 9.22 7.54 -21.63
C MET A 326 8.53 8.74 -22.31
N LYS A 327 8.17 9.78 -21.55
CA LYS A 327 7.59 11.02 -22.09
C LYS A 327 8.58 11.74 -23.02
N CYS A 328 9.84 11.91 -22.60
CA CYS A 328 10.89 12.61 -23.37
C CYS A 328 11.40 11.81 -24.57
N ASN A 329 11.49 10.49 -24.44
CA ASN A 329 11.99 9.56 -25.44
C ASN A 329 10.87 8.89 -26.24
N ALA A 330 9.66 9.46 -26.25
CA ALA A 330 8.56 8.95 -27.07
C ALA A 330 8.98 8.78 -28.54
N ALA A 331 9.91 9.59 -29.07
CA ALA A 331 10.43 9.42 -30.43
C ALA A 331 11.54 8.34 -30.59
N SER A 332 12.24 7.95 -29.52
CA SER A 332 13.37 7.00 -29.57
C SER A 332 13.02 5.60 -29.05
N ILE A 333 12.10 5.48 -28.09
CA ILE A 333 11.47 4.20 -27.72
C ILE A 333 10.65 3.66 -28.90
N PHE A 334 10.01 4.54 -29.67
CA PHE A 334 9.37 4.20 -30.95
C PHE A 334 10.32 3.51 -31.94
N ARG A 335 11.64 3.77 -31.91
CA ARG A 335 12.61 3.08 -32.79
C ARG A 335 13.06 1.71 -32.26
N GLN A 336 12.98 1.47 -30.95
CA GLN A 336 13.24 0.14 -30.39
C GLN A 336 12.02 -0.77 -30.51
N THR A 337 10.80 -0.24 -30.35
CA THR A 337 9.55 -0.99 -30.56
C THR A 337 9.18 -1.17 -32.03
N GLN A 338 9.80 -0.44 -32.98
CA GLN A 338 9.69 -0.75 -34.41
C GLN A 338 10.43 -2.03 -34.84
N ARG A 339 11.26 -2.64 -33.98
CA ARG A 339 11.70 -4.03 -34.21
C ARG A 339 10.64 -5.06 -33.83
N ASP A 340 9.58 -4.66 -33.11
CA ASP A 340 8.46 -5.50 -32.69
C ASP A 340 7.23 -5.38 -33.61
N GLU A 341 7.36 -4.72 -34.77
CA GLU A 341 6.33 -4.70 -35.84
C GLU A 341 6.01 -6.11 -36.41
N ALA A 342 6.70 -7.16 -35.96
CA ALA A 342 6.38 -8.56 -36.28
C ALA A 342 5.32 -9.20 -35.35
N CYS A 343 4.82 -8.53 -34.30
CA CYS A 343 3.77 -9.06 -33.41
C CYS A 343 2.38 -8.45 -33.69
N SER A 344 2.05 -8.18 -34.96
CA SER A 344 0.80 -7.53 -35.35
C SER A 344 -0.44 -8.43 -35.47
N ASP A 345 -0.39 -9.72 -35.11
CA ASP A 345 -1.56 -10.62 -35.17
C ASP A 345 -1.53 -11.66 -34.04
N VAL A 346 -1.52 -11.18 -32.79
CA VAL A 346 -1.41 -12.07 -31.64
C VAL A 346 -2.61 -11.89 -30.73
N SER A 347 -3.29 -13.00 -30.42
CA SER A 347 -4.61 -13.09 -29.77
C SER A 347 -4.84 -11.99 -28.71
N ASP A 348 -5.64 -11.00 -29.08
CA ASP A 348 -6.02 -9.82 -28.30
C ASP A 348 -7.11 -10.20 -27.27
N GLU A 349 -6.75 -11.03 -26.28
CA GLU A 349 -7.61 -11.25 -25.12
C GLU A 349 -7.72 -9.93 -24.35
N GLY A 350 -8.72 -9.11 -24.72
CA GLY A 350 -9.00 -7.83 -24.11
C GLY A 350 -9.38 -7.96 -22.63
N PRO A 351 -9.56 -6.82 -21.93
CA PRO A 351 -9.89 -6.82 -20.52
C PRO A 351 -11.21 -7.55 -20.25
N SER A 352 -11.20 -8.43 -19.24
CA SER A 352 -12.36 -9.24 -18.86
C SER A 352 -13.02 -8.69 -17.60
N LYS A 353 -14.31 -8.36 -17.68
CA LYS A 353 -15.08 -7.82 -16.55
C LYS A 353 -15.33 -8.91 -15.50
N LEU A 354 -15.06 -8.60 -14.23
CA LEU A 354 -15.41 -9.45 -13.09
C LEU A 354 -16.87 -9.17 -12.72
N ILE A 355 -17.72 -10.17 -12.91
CA ILE A 355 -19.15 -10.11 -12.59
C ILE A 355 -19.38 -10.82 -11.26
N PHE A 356 -19.87 -10.08 -10.27
CA PHE A 356 -20.16 -10.63 -8.94
C PHE A 356 -21.64 -11.03 -8.82
N ARG A 357 -21.87 -12.25 -8.30
CA ARG A 357 -23.17 -12.77 -7.89
C ARG A 357 -23.39 -12.46 -6.42
N LEU A 358 -24.49 -11.79 -6.10
CA LEU A 358 -24.77 -11.34 -4.74
C LEU A 358 -26.07 -11.95 -4.23
N THR A 359 -26.00 -12.47 -3.01
CA THR A 359 -27.17 -12.80 -2.18
C THR A 359 -27.76 -11.51 -1.59
N GLU A 360 -28.98 -11.58 -1.04
CA GLU A 360 -29.55 -10.42 -0.32
C GLU A 360 -28.76 -10.10 0.95
N SER A 361 -28.16 -11.12 1.59
CA SER A 361 -27.24 -10.95 2.72
C SER A 361 -26.07 -10.05 2.35
N ILE A 362 -25.33 -10.38 1.27
CA ILE A 362 -24.21 -9.57 0.79
C ILE A 362 -24.66 -8.16 0.38
N ARG A 363 -25.85 -8.01 -0.23
CA ARG A 363 -26.39 -6.67 -0.55
C ARG A 363 -26.65 -5.84 0.70
N SER A 364 -27.09 -6.49 1.78
CA SER A 364 -27.27 -5.83 3.08
C SER A 364 -25.92 -5.42 3.68
N ASP A 365 -24.93 -6.30 3.64
CA ASP A 365 -23.58 -6.01 4.13
C ASP A 365 -22.93 -4.86 3.36
N ILE A 366 -23.17 -4.75 2.04
CA ILE A 366 -22.72 -3.60 1.24
C ILE A 366 -23.32 -2.30 1.80
N ARG A 367 -24.64 -2.25 2.04
CA ARG A 367 -25.31 -1.05 2.56
C ARG A 367 -24.79 -0.66 3.96
N GLU A 368 -24.53 -1.65 4.80
CA GLU A 368 -23.92 -1.46 6.13
C GLU A 368 -22.51 -0.86 5.99
N ALA A 369 -21.69 -1.44 5.13
CA ALA A 369 -20.32 -0.97 4.84
C ALA A 369 -20.26 0.44 4.28
N GLU A 370 -21.21 0.81 3.41
CA GLU A 370 -21.34 2.20 2.96
C GLU A 370 -21.60 3.17 4.12
N GLY A 371 -22.48 2.79 5.06
CA GLY A 371 -22.79 3.59 6.24
C GLY A 371 -21.57 3.80 7.13
N ASN A 372 -20.94 2.69 7.55
CA ASN A 372 -19.79 2.68 8.45
C ASN A 372 -18.58 3.42 7.84
N PHE A 373 -18.34 3.23 6.54
CA PHE A 373 -17.25 3.92 5.86
C PHE A 373 -17.50 5.42 5.76
N ASN A 374 -18.72 5.84 5.43
CA ASN A 374 -19.07 7.26 5.37
C ASN A 374 -18.94 7.92 6.74
N GLU A 375 -19.32 7.25 7.83
CA GLU A 375 -19.08 7.75 9.20
C GLU A 375 -17.58 7.94 9.46
N SER A 376 -16.76 6.95 9.11
CA SER A 376 -15.31 7.03 9.28
C SER A 376 -14.68 8.17 8.48
N VAL A 377 -15.13 8.37 7.23
CA VAL A 377 -14.69 9.48 6.37
C VAL A 377 -15.11 10.82 6.95
N ASN A 378 -16.35 10.95 7.41
CA ASN A 378 -16.86 12.20 8.00
C ASN A 378 -16.18 12.54 9.33
N ASN A 379 -15.65 11.54 10.04
CA ASN A 379 -14.88 11.72 11.28
C ASN A 379 -13.38 11.93 11.03
N SER A 380 -12.94 12.00 9.77
CA SER A 380 -11.55 12.29 9.42
C SER A 380 -11.35 13.79 9.18
N ASP A 381 -10.34 14.38 9.82
CA ASP A 381 -9.89 15.75 9.60
C ASP A 381 -8.45 15.73 9.08
N ILE A 382 -8.28 16.17 7.83
CA ILE A 382 -7.02 16.07 7.09
C ILE A 382 -6.71 17.43 6.51
N GLU A 383 -5.53 17.94 6.81
CA GLU A 383 -5.00 19.16 6.21
C GLU A 383 -3.62 18.89 5.62
N TRP A 384 -3.44 19.24 4.35
CA TRP A 384 -2.11 19.29 3.74
C TRP A 384 -1.48 20.67 3.98
N PHE A 385 -0.48 20.71 4.84
CA PHE A 385 0.30 21.90 5.11
C PHE A 385 1.65 21.84 4.37
N LYS A 386 1.90 22.81 3.48
CA LYS A 386 3.18 22.96 2.79
C LYS A 386 4.02 24.02 3.50
N PHE A 387 5.12 23.58 4.10
CA PHE A 387 6.07 24.47 4.76
C PHE A 387 7.10 25.01 3.75
N ASP A 388 6.97 26.28 3.37
CA ASP A 388 7.77 26.91 2.31
C ASP A 388 8.89 27.83 2.82
N SER A 389 9.02 28.05 4.13
CA SER A 389 9.98 29.02 4.66
C SER A 389 11.43 28.55 4.59
N PHE A 390 11.69 27.26 4.81
CA PHE A 390 13.00 26.64 4.67
C PHE A 390 12.88 25.11 4.58
N GLY A 391 13.99 24.44 4.29
CA GLY A 391 14.06 22.98 4.28
C GLY A 391 15.32 22.44 4.96
N LYS A 392 15.72 21.23 4.56
CA LYS A 392 16.88 20.52 5.12
C LYS A 392 18.18 21.31 5.06
N ASP A 393 18.35 22.19 4.07
CA ASP A 393 19.60 22.91 3.83
C ASP A 393 19.85 23.94 4.94
N PHE A 394 18.82 24.69 5.35
CA PHE A 394 18.91 25.59 6.49
C PHE A 394 19.20 24.83 7.78
N ILE A 395 18.45 23.75 8.07
CA ILE A 395 18.63 22.99 9.31
C ILE A 395 20.03 22.37 9.40
N LYS A 396 20.57 21.89 8.27
CA LYS A 396 21.94 21.39 8.19
C LYS A 396 22.98 22.50 8.36
N SER A 397 22.71 23.71 7.88
CA SER A 397 23.62 24.86 8.04
C SER A 397 23.86 25.22 9.51
N VAL A 398 22.89 24.95 10.38
CA VAL A 398 22.99 25.11 11.84
C VAL A 398 23.41 23.81 12.55
N GLN A 399 23.94 22.82 11.81
CA GLN A 399 24.47 21.55 12.31
C GLN A 399 23.47 20.68 13.07
N LEU A 400 22.18 20.75 12.71
CA LEU A 400 21.14 19.91 13.30
C LEU A 400 20.67 18.81 12.33
N SER A 401 20.22 17.69 12.89
CA SER A 401 19.49 16.67 12.13
C SER A 401 18.12 17.23 11.71
N PRO A 402 17.78 17.25 10.40
CA PRO A 402 16.47 17.71 9.94
C PRO A 402 15.30 16.98 10.59
N ASP A 403 15.41 15.65 10.74
CA ASP A 403 14.36 14.84 11.38
C ASP A 403 14.19 15.23 12.86
N SER A 404 15.28 15.30 13.62
CA SER A 404 15.21 15.66 15.04
C SER A 404 14.69 17.08 15.26
N PHE A 405 15.04 18.02 14.37
CA PHE A 405 14.52 19.38 14.40
C PHE A 405 13.00 19.40 14.21
N VAL A 406 12.48 18.69 13.20
CA VAL A 406 11.05 18.58 12.95
C VAL A 406 10.31 17.88 14.08
N GLN A 407 10.88 16.80 14.64
CA GLN A 407 10.29 16.09 15.79
C GLN A 407 10.14 17.02 17.00
N ILE A 408 11.15 17.83 17.31
CA ILE A 408 11.07 18.81 18.41
C ILE A 408 10.06 19.92 18.09
N ALA A 409 9.97 20.37 16.84
CA ALA A 409 8.94 21.33 16.43
C ALA A 409 7.53 20.76 16.63
N ILE A 410 7.28 19.49 16.29
CA ILE A 410 6.01 18.80 16.54
C ILE A 410 5.72 18.76 18.05
N GLN A 411 6.69 18.39 18.88
CA GLN A 411 6.52 18.36 20.34
C GLN A 411 6.20 19.76 20.91
N LEU A 412 6.89 20.79 20.43
CA LEU A 412 6.63 22.17 20.83
C LEU A 412 5.23 22.63 20.41
N SER A 413 4.79 22.27 19.20
CA SER A 413 3.45 22.58 18.72
C SER A 413 2.36 21.85 19.51
N PHE A 414 2.58 20.62 19.93
CA PHE A 414 1.63 19.87 20.77
C PHE A 414 1.55 20.41 22.21
N TYR A 415 2.67 20.93 22.75
CA TYR A 415 2.71 21.49 24.10
C TYR A 415 2.03 22.87 24.21
N ARG A 416 2.04 23.64 23.13
CA ARG A 416 1.36 24.93 23.01
C ARG A 416 -0.13 24.75 22.80
#